data_AF-A0A2S9GNE3-F1
#
_entry.id   AF-A0A2S9GNE3-F1
#
_cell.length_a   1.000
_cell.length_b   1.000
_cell.length_c   1.000
_cell.angle_alpha   90.00
_cell.angle_beta   90.00
_cell.angle_gamma   90.00
#
_symmetry.space_group_name_H-M   'P 1'
#
loop_
_entity.id
_entity.type
_entity.pdbx_description
1 polymer ?
#
loop_
_entity_poly.entity_id
_entity_poly.type
_entity_poly.pdbx_seq_one_letter_code
_entity_poly.pdbx_strand_id
1 'polypeptide(L)' 'DLLKRDPDSRRNIVSAWNVGEIPQMALPPCHAFFQFYVAAGRLSCQLYQRSADLFLGVPFNIASYALLTHMMAAQAGL' A
#
# COMPACT_ATOMS: atom_id res chain seq x y z
N ASP A 1 0.98 -5.64 -12.89
CA ASP A 1 1.97 -6.25 -13.81
C ASP A 1 3.27 -6.69 -13.18
N LEU A 2 3.97 -5.82 -12.43
CA LEU A 2 5.28 -6.18 -11.84
C LEU A 2 5.15 -7.39 -10.91
N LEU A 3 4.10 -7.43 -10.07
CA LEU A 3 3.75 -8.60 -9.24
C LEU A 3 3.61 -9.93 -10.00
N LYS A 4 3.25 -9.90 -11.29
CA LYS A 4 3.10 -11.13 -12.12
C LYS A 4 4.38 -11.50 -12.85
N ARG A 5 5.14 -10.48 -13.30
CA ARG A 5 6.30 -10.65 -14.19
C ARG A 5 7.63 -10.75 -13.44
N ASP A 6 7.74 -10.07 -12.30
CA ASP A 6 8.92 -10.00 -11.44
C ASP A 6 8.44 -9.91 -9.97
N PRO A 7 7.89 -11.00 -9.40
CA PRO A 7 7.32 -11.01 -8.05
C PRO A 7 8.36 -10.73 -6.96
N ASP A 8 9.63 -11.11 -7.17
CA ASP A 8 10.74 -10.88 -6.23
C ASP A 8 11.25 -9.42 -6.24
N SER A 9 10.67 -8.57 -7.10
CA SER A 9 11.08 -7.18 -7.21
C SER A 9 10.89 -6.43 -5.89
N ARG A 10 11.98 -5.82 -5.40
CA ARG A 10 11.95 -4.89 -4.26
C ARG A 10 11.36 -3.50 -4.61
N ARG A 11 10.78 -3.36 -5.81
CA ARG A 11 10.27 -2.09 -6.36
C ARG A 11 8.76 -2.09 -6.58
N ASN A 12 8.03 -3.08 -6.06
CA ASN A 12 6.57 -3.08 -6.03
C ASN A 12 6.05 -2.04 -5.01
N ILE A 13 6.29 -0.76 -5.26
CA ILE A 13 5.98 0.36 -4.37
C ILE A 13 4.99 1.30 -5.04
N VAL A 14 3.99 1.74 -4.28
CA VAL A 14 3.06 2.80 -4.69
C VAL A 14 3.17 3.94 -3.68
N SER A 15 3.47 5.14 -4.15
CA SER A 15 3.55 6.35 -3.32
C SER A 15 2.41 7.30 -3.67
N ALA A 16 1.67 7.72 -2.64
CA ALA A 16 0.74 8.84 -2.74
C ALA A 16 1.43 10.19 -2.46
N TRP A 17 2.68 10.16 -1.97
CA TRP A 17 3.43 11.34 -1.55
C TRP A 17 4.18 11.99 -2.73
N ASN A 18 3.48 12.83 -3.50
CA ASN A 18 4.07 13.64 -4.56
C ASN A 18 4.46 15.04 -4.03
N VAL A 19 5.74 15.25 -3.73
CA VAL A 19 6.27 16.48 -3.12
C VAL A 19 5.89 17.75 -3.90
N GLY A 20 5.93 17.70 -5.24
CA GLY A 20 5.63 18.86 -6.09
C GLY A 20 4.16 19.26 -6.09
N GLU A 21 3.26 18.32 -5.79
CA GLU A 21 1.81 18.51 -5.82
C GLU A 21 1.20 18.70 -4.43
N ILE A 22 1.96 18.48 -3.34
CA ILE A 22 1.47 18.68 -1.96
C ILE A 22 0.73 20.01 -1.76
N PRO A 23 1.20 21.18 -2.26
CA PRO A 23 0.50 22.45 -2.06
C PRO A 23 -0.87 22.54 -2.75
N GLN A 24 -1.13 21.66 -3.72
CA GLN A 24 -2.38 21.61 -4.50
C GLN A 24 -3.38 20.60 -3.93
N MET A 25 -2.95 19.75 -2.98
CA MET A 25 -3.82 18.77 -2.34
C MET A 25 -4.63 19.44 -1.22
N ALA A 26 -5.91 19.04 -1.07
CA ALA A 26 -6.74 19.53 0.03
C ALA A 26 -6.13 19.20 1.41
N LEU A 27 -5.51 18.03 1.54
CA LEU A 27 -4.72 17.61 2.68
C LEU A 27 -3.64 16.62 2.22
N PRO A 28 -2.38 16.74 2.69
CA PRO A 28 -1.35 15.77 2.34
C PRO A 28 -1.71 14.36 2.85
N PRO A 29 -1.50 13.30 2.06
CA PRO A 29 -1.99 11.97 2.39
C PRO A 29 -1.40 11.45 3.72
N CYS A 30 -2.24 10.79 4.51
CA CYS A 30 -1.79 10.11 5.74
C CYS A 30 -1.06 8.81 5.41
N HIS A 31 -1.52 8.07 4.39
CA HIS A 31 -0.88 6.88 3.84
C HIS A 31 0.13 7.30 2.77
N ALA A 32 1.40 7.45 3.15
CA ALA A 32 2.39 8.05 2.26
C ALA A 32 2.78 7.09 1.13
N PHE A 33 3.04 5.83 1.46
CA PHE A 33 3.35 4.78 0.49
C PHE A 33 3.11 3.40 1.08
N PHE A 34 2.98 2.40 0.20
CA PHE A 34 2.97 0.99 0.56
C PHE A 34 3.81 0.17 -0.42
N GLN A 35 4.32 -0.95 0.08
CA GLN A 35 5.15 -1.88 -0.67
C GLN A 35 4.54 -3.27 -0.62
N PHE A 36 4.49 -3.92 -1.78
CA PHE A 36 4.19 -5.34 -1.86
C PHE A 36 5.46 -6.19 -1.87
N TYR A 37 5.36 -7.36 -1.26
CA TYR A 37 6.41 -8.36 -1.25
C TYR A 37 5.78 -9.73 -1.49
N VAL A 38 6.40 -10.54 -2.36
CA VAL A 38 5.96 -11.89 -2.64
C VAL A 38 6.99 -12.86 -2.09
N ALA A 39 6.54 -13.86 -1.33
CA ALA A 39 7.39 -14.96 -0.89
C ALA A 39 6.57 -16.23 -0.73
N ALA A 40 7.14 -17.36 -1.16
CA ALA A 40 6.48 -18.68 -1.09
C ALA A 40 5.04 -18.67 -1.64
N GLY A 41 4.83 -17.96 -2.76
CA GLY A 41 3.51 -17.84 -3.40
C GLY A 41 2.49 -17.03 -2.62
N ARG A 42 2.89 -16.22 -1.63
CA ARG A 42 2.00 -15.36 -0.83
C ARG A 42 2.34 -13.89 -1.01
N LEU A 43 1.31 -13.04 -1.09
CA LEU A 43 1.46 -11.59 -1.14
C LEU A 43 1.41 -10.99 0.27
N SER A 44 2.39 -10.15 0.60
CA SER A 44 2.43 -9.29 1.79
C SER A 44 2.37 -7.82 1.39
N CYS A 45 1.73 -6.99 2.22
CA CYS A 45 1.67 -5.54 2.03
C CYS A 45 2.16 -4.82 3.28
N GLN A 46 3.16 -3.97 3.13
CA GLN A 46 3.63 -3.06 4.18
C GLN A 46 3.14 -1.65 3.89
N LEU A 47 2.42 -1.05 4.82
CA LEU A 47 1.95 0.33 4.74
C LEU A 47 2.82 1.24 5.61
N TYR A 48 3.22 2.40 5.06
CA TYR A 48 3.77 3.50 5.84
C TYR A 48 2.75 4.64 5.95
N GLN A 49 2.31 4.90 7.19
CA GLN A 49 1.35 5.95 7.51
C GLN A 49 2.05 7.03 8.34
N ARG A 50 2.14 8.27 7.82
CA ARG A 50 2.88 9.37 8.49
C ARG A 50 2.16 9.89 9.74
N SER A 51 0.85 9.69 9.82
CA SER A 51 -0.02 10.16 10.90
C SER A 51 -1.19 9.20 11.06
N ALA A 52 -1.38 8.73 12.29
CA ALA A 52 -2.30 7.65 12.61
C ALA A 52 -3.13 8.00 13.84
N ASP A 53 -4.43 8.16 13.65
CA ASP A 53 -5.40 8.19 14.74
C ASP A 53 -5.67 6.73 15.17
N LEU A 54 -5.14 6.35 16.32
CA LEU A 54 -5.25 4.98 16.84
C LEU A 54 -6.68 4.60 17.24
N PHE A 55 -7.52 5.57 17.61
CA PHE A 55 -8.84 5.28 18.15
C PHE A 55 -9.88 5.09 17.05
N LEU A 56 -9.93 6.03 16.09
CA LEU A 56 -10.91 6.01 15.02
C LEU A 56 -10.31 5.58 13.68
N GLY A 57 -9.18 6.12 13.28
CA GLY A 57 -8.65 5.96 11.93
C GLY A 57 -8.00 4.60 11.64
N VAL A 58 -7.09 4.16 12.51
CA VAL A 58 -6.27 2.96 12.31
C VAL A 58 -7.10 1.69 12.11
N PRO A 59 -8.18 1.43 12.87
CA PRO A 59 -9.04 0.27 12.60
C PRO A 59 -9.55 0.21 11.16
N PHE A 60 -10.03 1.34 10.61
CA PHE A 60 -10.47 1.39 9.21
C PHE A 60 -9.30 1.27 8.23
N ASN A 61 -8.15 1.84 8.56
CA ASN A 61 -6.97 1.75 7.70
C ASN A 61 -6.46 0.31 7.59
N ILE A 62 -6.44 -0.45 8.69
CA ILE A 62 -6.10 -1.87 8.69
C ILE A 62 -7.05 -2.64 7.79
N ALA A 63 -8.36 -2.46 7.96
CA ALA A 63 -9.36 -3.14 7.14
C ALA A 63 -9.21 -2.80 5.65
N SER A 64 -8.97 -1.53 5.33
CA SER A 64 -8.83 -1.05 3.94
C SER A 64 -7.62 -1.67 3.24
N TYR A 65 -6.46 -1.68 3.90
CA TYR A 65 -5.24 -2.24 3.31
C TYR A 65 -5.20 -3.77 3.34
N ALA A 66 -5.88 -4.40 4.31
CA ALA A 66 -6.11 -5.85 4.27
C ALA A 66 -6.95 -6.23 3.04
N LEU A 67 -8.06 -5.53 2.80
CA LEU A 67 -8.90 -5.75 1.62
C LEU A 67 -8.11 -5.51 0.32
N LEU A 68 -7.35 -4.41 0.23
CA LEU A 68 -6.48 -4.14 -0.91
C LEU A 68 -5.49 -5.29 -1.15
N THR A 69 -4.84 -5.79 -0.10
CA THR A 69 -3.89 -6.91 -0.20
C THR A 69 -4.56 -8.15 -0.76
N HIS A 70 -5.76 -8.49 -0.29
CA HIS A 70 -6.53 -9.62 -0.82
C HIS A 70 -6.94 -9.42 -2.28
N MET A 71 -7.40 -8.23 -2.66
CA MET A 71 -7.77 -7.91 -4.05
C MET A 71 -6.57 -8.03 -4.99
N MET A 72 -5.40 -7.54 -4.55
CA MET A 72 -4.18 -7.60 -5.35
C MET A 72 -3.63 -9.02 -5.46
N ALA A 73 -3.70 -9.81 -4.39
CA ALA A 73 -3.33 -11.23 -4.40
C ALA A 73 -4.21 -12.01 -5.38
N ALA A 74 -5.54 -11.85 -5.29
CA ALA A 74 -6.49 -12.47 -6.20
C ALA A 74 -6.23 -12.11 -7.66
N GLN A 75 -5.96 -10.83 -7.95
CA GLN A 75 -5.67 -10.37 -9.31
C GLN A 75 -4.30 -10.87 -9.82
N ALA A 76 -3.34 -11.13 -8.93
CA ALA A 76 -2.00 -11.62 -9.23
C ALA A 76 -1.92 -13.16 -9.30
N GLY A 77 -2.90 -13.89 -8.77
CA GLY A 77 -2.85 -15.34 -8.64
C GLY A 77 -1.98 -15.82 -7.49
N LEU A 78 -1.95 -15.06 -6.38
CA LEU A 78 -1.18 -15.29 -5.15
C LEU A 78 -2.10 -15.47 -3.93
#